data_AF-W9UPZ9-F1
#
_entry.id   AF-W9UPZ9-F1
#
_cell.length_a   1.000
_cell.length_b   1.000
_cell.length_c   1.000
_cell.angle_alpha   90.00
_cell.angle_beta   90.00
_cell.angle_gamma   90.00
#
_symmetry.space_group_name_H-M   'P 1'
#
loop_
_entity.id
_entity.type
_entity.pdbx_description
1 polymer ?
#
loop_
_entity_poly.entity_id
_entity_poly.type
_entity_poly.pdbx_seq_one_letter_code
_entity_poly.pdbx_strand_id
1 'polypeptide(L)'
;MALTNNHLQPLDKKLRSQLENTVKKARDIAEEATLAVLEQLGVGEKTKPSYLDEPQQNLRVRLRAHARSLGDARKADGEQSIERLQEEVAYEHWHRMLFARFLAENNLLMYPDPDEPVAITLEECEDLAADEALPTAGSWPGVMPHKCCRKSSVSTRRCLSSSLPLTINWI
;
A
#
# COMPACT_ATOMS: atom_id res chain seq x y z
N MET A 1 -4.66 42.20 -19.47
CA MET A 1 -4.45 41.20 -18.40
C MET A 1 -3.81 39.99 -19.03
N ALA A 2 -2.49 39.84 -18.89
CA ALA A 2 -1.76 38.73 -19.47
C ALA A 2 -2.13 37.44 -18.73
N LEU A 3 -2.63 36.46 -19.49
CA LEU A 3 -2.78 35.09 -19.02
C LEU A 3 -1.39 34.60 -18.63
N THR A 4 -1.12 34.46 -17.33
CA THR A 4 0.10 33.80 -16.87
C THR A 4 -0.03 32.34 -17.29
N ASN A 5 0.67 31.99 -18.36
CA ASN A 5 0.95 30.61 -18.73
C ASN A 5 1.55 29.93 -17.49
N ASN A 6 0.71 29.25 -16.72
CA ASN A 6 1.11 28.26 -15.72
C ASN A 6 1.66 27.06 -16.48
N HIS A 7 2.80 27.28 -17.14
CA HIS A 7 3.64 26.21 -17.62
C HIS A 7 4.14 25.53 -16.35
N LEU A 8 3.69 24.31 -16.08
CA LEU A 8 4.30 23.45 -15.06
C LEU A 8 5.79 23.38 -15.40
N GLN A 9 6.58 24.26 -14.79
CA GLN A 9 8.00 24.30 -15.03
C GLN A 9 8.56 23.00 -14.45
N PRO A 10 9.24 22.18 -15.26
CA PRO A 10 9.81 20.96 -14.77
C PRO A 10 10.79 21.29 -13.65
N LEU A 11 10.73 20.49 -12.58
CA LEU A 11 11.59 20.64 -11.42
C LEU A 11 13.06 20.67 -11.83
N ASP A 12 13.88 21.45 -11.12
CA ASP A 12 15.31 21.54 -11.42
C ASP A 12 15.96 20.14 -11.43
N LYS A 13 16.97 19.94 -12.28
CA LYS A 13 17.60 18.63 -12.48
C LYS A 13 18.09 18.05 -11.16
N LYS A 14 18.64 18.88 -10.27
CA LYS A 14 19.12 18.43 -8.95
C LYS A 14 17.99 17.87 -8.10
N LEU A 15 16.86 18.57 -8.05
CA LEU A 15 15.68 18.15 -7.29
C LEU A 15 15.04 16.89 -7.88
N ARG A 16 15.00 16.76 -9.21
CA ARG A 16 14.52 15.53 -9.87
C ARG A 16 15.37 14.32 -9.52
N SER A 17 16.70 14.45 -9.58
CA SER A 17 17.61 13.37 -9.18
C SER A 17 17.51 13.02 -7.70
N GLN A 18 17.29 14.02 -6.83
CA GLN A 18 17.05 13.76 -5.41
C GLN A 18 15.75 12.98 -5.20
N LEU A 19 14.66 13.41 -5.83
CA LEU A 19 13.37 12.72 -5.75
C LEU A 19 13.48 11.28 -6.25
N GLU A 20 14.10 11.05 -7.41
CA GLU A 20 14.33 9.72 -7.97
C GLU A 20 15.09 8.81 -7.01
N ASN A 21 16.19 9.31 -6.43
CA ASN A 21 17.00 8.54 -5.48
C ASN A 21 16.25 8.24 -4.18
N THR A 22 15.46 9.19 -3.68
CA THR A 22 14.63 8.98 -2.48
C THR A 22 13.54 7.95 -2.74
N VAL A 23 12.87 8.00 -3.89
CA VAL A 23 11.83 7.01 -4.27
C VAL A 23 12.42 5.61 -4.41
N LYS A 24 13.61 5.46 -5.00
CA LYS A 24 14.32 4.17 -5.07
C LYS A 24 14.59 3.61 -3.67
N LYS A 25 15.14 4.42 -2.76
CA LYS A 25 15.38 4.00 -1.37
C LYS A 25 14.09 3.61 -0.64
N ALA A 26 13.02 4.38 -0.81
CA ALA A 26 11.73 4.08 -0.21
C ALA A 26 11.17 2.74 -0.72
N ARG A 27 11.35 2.45 -2.02
CA ARG A 27 11.00 1.15 -2.61
C ARG A 27 11.81 0.02 -2.00
N ASP A 28 13.14 0.16 -1.90
CA ASP A 28 14.01 -0.88 -1.34
C ASP A 28 13.58 -1.23 0.11
N ILE A 29 13.31 -0.20 0.93
CA ILE A 29 12.82 -0.36 2.30
C ILE A 29 11.45 -1.06 2.33
N ALA A 30 10.54 -0.70 1.43
CA ALA A 30 9.22 -1.32 1.36
C ALA A 30 9.29 -2.79 0.93
N GLU A 31 10.18 -3.14 0.00
CA GLU A 31 10.43 -4.52 -0.44
C GLU A 31 11.03 -5.38 0.69
N GLU A 32 11.98 -4.83 1.44
CA GLU A 32 12.59 -5.49 2.61
C GLU A 32 11.57 -5.70 3.73
N ALA A 33 10.80 -4.66 4.08
CA ALA A 33 9.76 -4.75 5.10
C ALA A 33 8.68 -5.76 4.71
N THR A 34 8.26 -5.76 3.45
CA THR A 34 7.29 -6.72 2.93
C THR A 34 7.80 -8.15 3.07
N LEU A 35 9.07 -8.40 2.69
CA LEU A 35 9.68 -9.72 2.84
C LEU A 35 9.68 -10.19 4.29
N ALA A 36 10.14 -9.34 5.21
CA ALA A 36 10.19 -9.67 6.64
C ALA A 36 8.80 -10.06 7.19
N VAL A 37 7.75 -9.36 6.76
CA VAL A 37 6.36 -9.68 7.17
C VAL A 37 5.87 -10.99 6.55
N LEU A 38 6.15 -11.24 5.28
CA LEU A 38 5.75 -12.48 4.60
C LEU A 38 6.47 -13.70 5.20
N GLU A 39 7.72 -13.54 5.61
CA GLU A 39 8.50 -14.55 6.33
C GLU A 39 7.96 -14.77 7.74
N GLN A 40 7.65 -13.71 8.49
CA GLN A 40 7.03 -13.81 9.81
C GLN A 40 5.67 -14.53 9.77
N LEU A 41 4.88 -14.32 8.70
CA LEU A 41 3.63 -15.05 8.49
C LEU A 41 3.83 -16.45 7.90
N GLY A 42 5.06 -16.83 7.54
CA GLY A 42 5.39 -18.11 6.92
C GLY A 42 4.60 -18.35 5.62
N VAL A 43 4.39 -17.32 4.80
CA VAL A 43 3.54 -17.40 3.60
C VAL A 43 4.12 -18.40 2.59
N GLY A 44 5.44 -18.36 2.39
CA GLY A 44 6.16 -19.27 1.49
C GLY A 44 6.36 -20.68 2.05
N GLU A 45 6.37 -20.84 3.37
CA GLU A 45 6.65 -22.11 4.03
C GLU A 45 5.54 -23.16 3.84
N LYS A 46 5.89 -24.44 3.77
CA LYS A 46 4.90 -25.52 3.75
C LYS A 46 4.01 -25.51 4.99
N THR A 47 4.64 -25.47 6.16
CA THR A 47 4.00 -25.56 7.46
C THR A 47 3.57 -24.18 7.95
N LYS A 48 2.45 -24.14 8.67
CA LYS A 48 2.01 -22.92 9.34
C LYS A 48 2.82 -22.75 10.64
N PRO A 49 3.41 -21.57 10.91
CA PRO A 49 4.07 -21.33 12.18
C PRO A 49 3.10 -21.46 13.37
N SER A 50 3.57 -22.01 14.49
CA SER A 50 2.73 -22.32 15.66
C SER A 50 2.34 -21.11 16.50
N TYR A 51 3.08 -20.01 16.37
CA TYR A 51 2.89 -18.77 17.12
C TYR A 51 1.87 -17.81 16.49
N LEU A 52 1.27 -18.16 15.35
CA LEU A 52 0.32 -17.29 14.67
C LEU A 52 -1.06 -17.34 15.33
N ASP A 53 -1.64 -16.18 15.60
CA ASP A 53 -3.01 -16.04 16.08
C ASP A 53 -4.02 -16.29 14.95
N GLU A 54 -5.26 -16.65 15.28
CA GLU A 54 -6.34 -16.89 14.30
C GLU A 54 -6.46 -15.81 13.19
N PRO A 55 -6.45 -14.48 13.48
CA PRO A 55 -6.47 -13.47 12.43
C PRO A 55 -5.25 -13.53 11.51
N GLN A 56 -4.05 -13.78 12.04
CA GLN A 56 -2.83 -13.90 11.26
C GLN A 56 -2.83 -15.17 10.39
N GLN A 57 -3.42 -16.26 10.89
CA GLN A 57 -3.59 -17.48 10.12
C GLN A 57 -4.54 -17.26 8.94
N ASN A 58 -5.66 -16.56 9.16
CA ASN A 58 -6.59 -16.19 8.10
C ASN A 58 -5.93 -15.27 7.06
N LEU A 59 -5.14 -14.29 7.52
CA LEU A 59 -4.36 -13.42 6.65
C LEU A 59 -3.39 -14.22 5.77
N ARG A 60 -2.63 -15.15 6.36
CA ARG A 60 -1.72 -16.04 5.65
C ARG A 60 -2.43 -16.84 4.54
N VAL A 61 -3.60 -17.41 4.83
CA VAL A 61 -4.38 -18.18 3.83
C VAL A 61 -4.77 -17.31 2.65
N ARG A 62 -5.24 -16.08 2.92
CA ARG A 62 -5.58 -15.10 1.88
C ARG A 62 -4.37 -14.70 1.06
N LEU A 63 -3.24 -14.37 1.69
CA LEU A 63 -2.00 -14.01 1.01
C LEU A 63 -1.50 -15.13 0.10
N ARG A 64 -1.54 -16.37 0.54
CA ARG A 64 -1.16 -17.51 -0.30
C ARG A 64 -2.09 -17.69 -1.50
N ALA A 65 -3.40 -17.47 -1.32
CA ALA A 65 -4.35 -17.51 -2.43
C ALA A 65 -4.08 -16.39 -3.43
N HIS A 66 -3.77 -15.19 -2.93
CA HIS A 66 -3.44 -14.02 -3.73
C HIS A 66 -2.15 -14.21 -4.54
N ALA A 67 -1.07 -14.66 -3.90
CA ALA A 67 0.17 -15.04 -4.57
C ALA A 67 -0.06 -16.03 -5.72
N ARG A 68 -0.92 -17.04 -5.52
CA ARG A 68 -1.28 -17.98 -6.61
C ARG A 68 -2.04 -17.31 -7.75
N SER A 69 -2.90 -16.32 -7.47
CA SER A 69 -3.56 -15.54 -8.52
C SER A 69 -2.61 -14.62 -9.30
N LEU A 70 -1.54 -14.14 -8.67
CA LEU A 70 -0.44 -13.43 -9.33
C LEU A 70 0.46 -14.39 -10.14
N GLY A 71 0.28 -15.71 -9.94
CA GLY A 71 0.98 -16.78 -10.63
C GLY A 71 2.28 -17.22 -9.94
N ASP A 72 2.41 -16.95 -8.64
CA ASP A 72 3.45 -17.59 -7.83
C ASP A 72 3.23 -19.11 -7.78
N ALA A 73 4.26 -19.85 -8.16
CA ALA A 73 4.21 -21.30 -8.24
C ALA A 73 4.20 -21.94 -6.85
N ARG A 74 3.38 -22.98 -6.69
CA ARG A 74 3.43 -23.87 -5.52
C ARG A 74 4.16 -25.15 -5.91
N LYS A 75 5.22 -25.47 -5.18
CA LYS A 75 5.99 -26.70 -5.36
C LYS A 75 5.21 -27.91 -4.82
N ALA A 76 5.60 -29.11 -5.27
CA ALA A 76 4.99 -30.36 -4.82
C ALA A 76 5.26 -30.66 -3.34
N ASP A 77 6.36 -30.14 -2.78
CA ASP A 77 6.69 -30.23 -1.35
C ASP A 77 5.71 -29.43 -0.46
N GLY A 78 4.97 -28.49 -1.03
CA GLY A 78 4.00 -27.62 -0.35
C GLY A 78 4.48 -26.19 -0.11
N GLU A 79 5.75 -25.87 -0.39
CA GLU A 79 6.28 -24.50 -0.43
C GLU A 79 5.67 -23.70 -1.58
N GLN A 80 5.65 -22.38 -1.44
CA GLN A 80 5.11 -21.48 -2.45
C GLN A 80 6.07 -20.32 -2.66
N SER A 81 6.28 -19.92 -3.92
CA SER A 81 6.96 -18.66 -4.22
C SER A 81 6.16 -17.49 -3.63
N ILE A 82 6.88 -16.43 -3.27
CA ILE A 82 6.31 -15.17 -2.78
C ILE A 82 6.86 -13.97 -3.54
N GLU A 83 7.61 -14.19 -4.63
CA GLU A 83 8.29 -13.13 -5.39
C GLU A 83 7.28 -12.11 -5.94
N ARG A 84 6.23 -12.57 -6.65
CA ARG A 84 5.24 -11.65 -7.23
C ARG A 84 4.38 -10.99 -6.18
N LEU A 85 4.06 -11.73 -5.12
CA LEU A 85 3.36 -11.17 -3.96
C LEU A 85 4.17 -10.07 -3.29
N GLN A 86 5.48 -10.26 -3.10
CA GLN A 86 6.37 -9.25 -2.51
C GLN A 86 6.40 -8.00 -3.38
N GLU A 87 6.61 -8.15 -4.69
CA GLU A 87 6.64 -7.03 -5.64
C GLU A 87 5.34 -6.22 -5.61
N GLU A 88 4.18 -6.89 -5.64
CA GLU A 88 2.88 -6.21 -5.66
C GLU A 88 2.58 -5.51 -4.32
N VAL A 89 2.82 -6.18 -3.19
CA VAL A 89 2.59 -5.57 -1.86
C VAL A 89 3.53 -4.39 -1.64
N ALA A 90 4.81 -4.54 -1.97
CA ALA A 90 5.77 -3.44 -1.86
C ALA A 90 5.38 -2.30 -2.80
N TYR A 91 4.96 -2.60 -4.04
CA TYR A 91 4.50 -1.61 -5.02
C TYR A 91 3.37 -0.75 -4.47
N GLU A 92 2.34 -1.39 -3.93
CA GLU A 92 1.21 -0.69 -3.32
C GLU A 92 1.65 0.19 -2.13
N HIS A 93 2.56 -0.29 -1.27
CA HIS A 93 3.01 0.47 -0.11
C HIS A 93 3.83 1.70 -0.49
N TRP A 94 4.89 1.55 -1.28
CA TRP A 94 5.72 2.71 -1.63
C TRP A 94 4.96 3.69 -2.52
N HIS A 95 4.07 3.21 -3.39
CA HIS A 95 3.27 4.08 -4.25
C HIS A 95 2.24 4.88 -3.44
N ARG A 96 1.57 4.27 -2.45
CA ARG A 96 0.66 4.99 -1.56
C ARG A 96 1.38 6.06 -0.76
N MET A 97 2.56 5.75 -0.21
CA MET A 97 3.38 6.73 0.51
C MET A 97 3.80 7.91 -0.39
N LEU A 98 4.23 7.62 -1.61
CA LEU A 98 4.59 8.67 -2.58
C LEU A 98 3.38 9.53 -2.95
N PHE A 99 2.24 8.91 -3.23
CA PHE A 99 1.03 9.62 -3.61
C PHE A 99 0.50 10.48 -2.48
N ALA A 100 0.53 9.99 -1.25
CA ALA A 100 0.09 10.76 -0.11
C ALA A 100 1.01 11.94 0.20
N ARG A 101 2.34 11.76 0.05
CA ARG A 101 3.27 12.90 0.12
C ARG A 101 2.96 13.92 -0.96
N PHE A 102 2.68 13.49 -2.20
CA PHE A 102 2.27 14.40 -3.26
C PHE A 102 0.99 15.16 -2.92
N LEU A 103 -0.04 14.49 -2.40
CA LEU A 103 -1.28 15.14 -1.99
C LEU A 103 -1.04 16.17 -0.88
N ALA A 104 -0.24 15.82 0.14
CA ALA A 104 0.08 16.72 1.24
C ALA A 104 0.82 17.98 0.76
N GLU A 105 1.84 17.82 -0.08
CA GLU A 105 2.65 18.93 -0.60
C GLU A 105 1.86 19.87 -1.52
N ASN A 106 0.77 19.38 -2.13
CA ASN A 106 -0.11 20.19 -2.98
C ASN A 106 -1.38 20.66 -2.26
N ASN A 107 -1.51 20.43 -0.94
CA ASN A 107 -2.72 20.71 -0.16
C ASN A 107 -4.00 20.04 -0.73
N LEU A 108 -3.83 18.83 -1.31
CA LEU A 108 -4.90 18.01 -1.89
C LEU A 108 -5.23 16.78 -1.02
N LEU A 109 -4.59 16.63 0.14
CA LEU A 109 -4.89 15.54 1.08
C LEU A 109 -6.14 15.91 1.87
N MET A 110 -7.21 15.13 1.69
CA MET A 110 -8.53 15.44 2.26
C MET A 110 -9.01 14.29 3.14
N TYR A 111 -9.53 14.62 4.33
CA TYR A 111 -10.29 13.68 5.15
C TYR A 111 -11.66 13.43 4.53
N PRO A 112 -12.08 12.16 4.33
CA PRO A 112 -13.38 11.84 3.76
C PRO A 112 -14.48 11.90 4.81
N ASP A 113 -14.75 13.11 5.35
CA ASP A 113 -15.95 13.34 6.16
C ASP A 113 -17.20 13.20 5.25
N PRO A 114 -18.26 12.50 5.67
CA PRO A 114 -19.51 12.38 4.92
C PRO A 114 -20.17 13.73 4.59
N ASP A 115 -19.97 14.77 5.41
CA ASP A 115 -20.65 16.05 5.24
C ASP A 115 -19.80 17.07 4.46
N GLU A 116 -18.51 17.24 4.79
CA GLU A 116 -17.60 18.13 4.04
C GLU A 116 -16.14 17.63 4.03
N PRO A 117 -15.49 17.48 2.87
CA PRO A 117 -14.09 17.08 2.82
C PRO A 117 -13.19 18.18 3.38
N VAL A 118 -12.48 17.88 4.47
CA VAL A 118 -11.55 18.81 5.14
C VAL A 118 -10.13 18.53 4.66
N ALA A 119 -9.39 19.56 4.26
CA ALA A 119 -7.97 19.43 3.95
C ALA A 119 -7.19 19.14 5.24
N ILE A 120 -6.36 18.09 5.23
CA ILE A 120 -5.55 17.68 6.38
C ILE A 120 -4.08 17.56 6.00
N THR A 121 -3.21 17.79 6.97
CA THR A 121 -1.76 17.64 6.89
C THR A 121 -1.35 16.20 7.23
N LEU A 122 -0.08 15.87 6.95
CA LEU A 122 0.47 14.57 7.34
C LEU A 122 0.53 14.37 8.86
N GLU A 123 0.79 15.43 9.61
CA GLU A 123 0.83 15.42 11.07
C GLU A 123 -0.56 15.12 11.65
N GLU A 124 -1.61 15.76 11.12
CA GLU A 124 -2.99 15.46 11.49
C GLU A 124 -3.40 14.02 11.12
N CYS A 125 -2.85 13.44 10.04
CA CYS A 125 -3.06 12.01 9.74
C CYS A 125 -2.41 11.09 10.79
N GLU A 126 -1.25 11.46 11.34
CA GLU A 126 -0.55 10.68 12.36
C GLU A 126 -1.34 10.70 13.69
N ASP A 127 -1.85 11.87 14.08
CA ASP A 127 -2.69 12.03 15.26
C ASP A 127 -4.00 11.23 15.14
N LEU A 128 -4.69 11.33 13.99
CA LEU A 128 -5.91 10.58 13.73
C LEU A 128 -5.68 9.06 13.69
N ALA A 129 -4.51 8.61 13.22
CA ALA A 129 -4.15 7.19 13.21
C ALA A 129 -3.92 6.62 14.62
N ALA A 130 -3.45 7.45 15.56
CA ALA A 130 -3.28 7.06 16.96
C ALA A 130 -4.63 6.93 17.69
N ASP A 131 -5.58 7.80 17.36
CA ASP A 131 -6.93 7.81 17.96
C ASP A 131 -7.85 6.76 17.32
N GLU A 132 -7.75 6.53 16.00
CA GLU A 132 -8.38 5.41 15.31
C GLU A 132 -7.53 4.13 15.43
N ALA A 133 -7.40 3.62 16.65
CA ALA A 133 -6.99 2.23 16.86
C ALA A 133 -8.09 1.28 16.34
N LEU A 134 -8.28 1.24 15.02
CA LEU A 134 -9.03 0.17 14.38
C LEU A 134 -8.32 -1.16 14.73
N PRO A 135 -9.05 -2.22 15.10
CA PRO A 135 -8.49 -3.54 15.32
C PRO A 135 -8.13 -4.15 13.97
N THR A 136 -7.14 -3.58 13.30
CA THR A 136 -6.58 -4.10 12.07
C THR A 136 -5.21 -4.65 12.42
N ALA A 137 -5.04 -5.95 12.23
CA ALA A 137 -3.80 -6.66 12.51
C ALA A 137 -2.61 -5.96 11.82
N GLY A 138 -1.71 -5.38 12.63
CA GLY A 138 -0.45 -4.80 12.19
C GLY A 138 -0.33 -3.30 12.44
N SER A 139 -0.15 -2.91 13.70
CA SER A 139 0.45 -1.61 14.04
C SER A 139 1.91 -1.64 13.60
N TRP A 140 2.19 -1.02 12.46
CA TRP A 140 3.54 -0.78 11.97
C TRP A 140 3.78 0.73 12.01
N PRO A 141 4.89 1.21 12.62
CA PRO A 141 5.19 2.63 12.64
C PRO A 141 5.40 3.13 11.21
N GLY A 142 4.52 4.04 10.77
CA GLY A 142 4.64 4.73 9.47
C GLY A 142 3.71 4.24 8.35
N VAL A 143 2.74 3.35 8.60
CA VAL A 143 1.77 2.95 7.57
C VAL A 143 0.56 3.87 7.60
N MET A 144 0.30 4.57 6.51
CA MET A 144 -0.89 5.41 6.37
C MET A 144 -2.18 4.59 6.44
N PRO A 145 -3.19 5.03 7.21
CA PRO A 145 -4.47 4.34 7.28
C PRO A 145 -5.17 4.34 5.91
N HIS A 146 -5.62 3.16 5.48
CA HIS A 146 -6.32 2.93 4.20
C HIS A 146 -7.56 3.83 4.00
N LYS A 147 -8.11 4.37 5.09
CA LYS A 147 -9.24 5.32 5.12
C LYS A 147 -8.90 6.67 4.48
N CYS A 148 -7.68 7.17 4.65
CA CYS A 148 -7.26 8.48 4.10
C CYS A 148 -7.13 8.47 2.57
N CYS A 149 -6.93 7.30 1.95
CA CYS A 149 -6.67 7.18 0.51
C CYS A 149 -7.88 6.65 -0.28
N ARG A 150 -9.11 6.78 0.24
CA ARG A 150 -10.30 6.20 -0.39
C ARG A 150 -11.09 7.23 -1.20
N LYS A 151 -10.49 7.74 -2.30
CA LYS A 151 -11.16 8.14 -3.56
C LYS A 151 -10.20 8.93 -4.48
N SER A 152 -9.41 8.24 -5.31
CA SER A 152 -9.03 8.74 -6.66
C SER A 152 -8.18 7.71 -7.41
N SER A 153 -8.83 6.87 -8.21
CA SER A 153 -8.29 6.41 -9.51
C SER A 153 -9.36 5.59 -10.22
N VAL A 154 -10.18 6.31 -10.97
CA VAL A 154 -10.99 5.77 -12.05
C VAL A 154 -10.05 5.63 -13.25
N SER A 155 -9.29 4.53 -13.36
CA SER A 155 -8.63 4.20 -14.65
C SER A 155 -8.24 2.72 -14.82
N THR A 156 -7.77 2.01 -13.79
CA THR A 156 -7.22 0.64 -13.99
C THR A 156 -8.25 -0.49 -13.81
N ARG A 157 -9.55 -0.18 -13.87
CA ARG A 157 -10.65 -1.11 -13.50
C ARG A 157 -11.17 -1.99 -14.66
N ARG A 158 -10.49 -2.09 -15.80
CA ARG A 158 -11.07 -2.67 -17.04
C ARG A 158 -10.50 -4.01 -17.51
N CYS A 159 -9.76 -4.78 -16.70
CA CYS A 159 -9.34 -6.14 -17.11
C CYS A 159 -9.72 -7.28 -16.15
N LEU A 160 -10.32 -7.03 -14.99
CA LEU A 160 -10.72 -8.09 -14.05
C LEU A 160 -12.24 -8.14 -13.85
N SER A 161 -13.00 -7.91 -14.92
CA SER A 161 -14.46 -8.07 -14.94
C SER A 161 -14.87 -9.38 -15.62
N SER A 162 -14.63 -10.51 -14.96
CA SER A 162 -15.46 -11.70 -15.16
C SER A 162 -15.25 -12.65 -14.00
N SER A 163 -16.25 -12.69 -13.12
CA SER A 163 -16.42 -13.69 -12.06
C SER A 163 -15.48 -13.54 -10.86
N LEU A 164 -15.85 -12.66 -9.92
CA LEU A 164 -15.82 -12.95 -8.49
C LEU A 164 -16.70 -11.91 -7.76
N PRO A 165 -17.71 -12.34 -6.99
CA PRO A 165 -18.62 -11.44 -6.30
C PRO A 165 -17.93 -10.83 -5.08
N LEU A 166 -18.08 -9.50 -4.96
CA LEU A 166 -18.28 -8.71 -3.75
C LEU A 166 -17.28 -8.87 -2.57
N THR A 167 -16.93 -7.72 -1.99
CA THR A 167 -16.21 -7.57 -0.71
C THR A 167 -14.77 -8.07 -0.68
N ILE A 168 -13.93 -7.51 -1.55
CA ILE A 168 -12.54 -7.29 -1.15
C ILE A 168 -12.45 -5.89 -0.55
N ASN A 169 -12.82 -5.79 0.73
CA ASN A 169 -12.17 -4.83 1.62
C ASN A 169 -10.70 -5.29 1.69
N TRP A 170 -9.92 -4.79 0.73
CA TRP A 170 -8.48 -4.71 0.88
C TRP A 170 -8.26 -3.79 2.07
N ILE A 171 -7.65 -4.40 3.09
CA ILE A 171 -7.47 -3.94 4.46
C ILE A 171 -7.39 -2.42 4.59
#